data_AF-A0A8H6VWB3-F1
#
_entry.id   AF-A0A8H6VWB3-F1
#
_cell.length_a   1.000
_cell.length_b   1.000
_cell.length_c   1.000
_cell.angle_alpha   90.00
_cell.angle_beta   90.00
_cell.angle_gamma   90.00
#
_symmetry.space_group_name_H-M   'P 1'
#
loop_
_entity.id
_entity.type
_entity.pdbx_description
1 polymer ?
#
loop_
_entity_poly.entity_id
_entity_poly.type
_entity_poly.pdbx_seq_one_letter_code
_entity_poly.pdbx_strand_id
1 'polypeptide(L)'
;MPATQFAGATNLCYNCQKDNQPNLRRCARCQIARYCSPECQKQHWKTTHKALCFDRKERFSSSPSGSPDATLDQQMKDFAKWMEKWQEPVLDWALFAANLANQTPDFLRDHCFYAVLERRQDVRAHAPSQSRFRVNAAGMRPDSEVLDELRLVELIDTGTGYGREVIDAFNNVPRSPSILRFCISLPACNVFANAANPISLVVSRLDAEADRLTDRLRGESRLLGVALAAAWQQQFGEHVSAGNTTGHLSLFKSVKESLLEHAEKMAAVD
;
A
#
# COMPACT_ATOMS: atom_id res chain seq x y z
N MET A 1 -21.89 8.83 2.50
CA MET A 1 -20.95 8.87 3.65
C MET A 1 -19.57 9.15 3.09
N PRO A 2 -18.72 9.98 3.75
CA PRO A 2 -17.42 10.34 3.19
C PRO A 2 -16.52 9.11 3.08
N ALA A 3 -15.86 8.95 1.93
CA ALA A 3 -14.90 7.87 1.71
C ALA A 3 -13.76 7.97 2.74
N THR A 4 -13.60 6.94 3.58
CA THR A 4 -12.57 6.94 4.62
C THR A 4 -11.20 6.66 4.01
N GLN A 5 -10.45 7.72 3.71
CA GLN A 5 -9.06 7.62 3.25
C GLN A 5 -8.15 7.21 4.42
N PHE A 6 -7.58 5.99 4.35
CA PHE A 6 -6.47 5.57 5.20
C PHE A 6 -5.15 5.85 4.47
N ALA A 7 -4.66 7.08 4.59
CA ALA A 7 -3.27 7.37 4.27
C ALA A 7 -2.42 6.98 5.49
N GLY A 8 -1.74 5.87 5.39
CA GLY A 8 -1.09 5.22 6.51
C GLY A 8 0.23 5.85 6.93
N ALA A 9 0.56 5.47 8.14
CA ALA A 9 1.61 6.02 8.95
C ALA A 9 2.96 5.38 8.63
N THR A 10 3.82 6.07 7.89
CA THR A 10 5.26 5.75 7.86
C THR A 10 5.91 6.21 9.17
N ASN A 11 6.91 5.47 9.71
CA ASN A 11 7.78 5.97 10.80
C ASN A 11 8.93 6.83 10.27
N LEU A 12 8.69 7.52 9.15
CA LEU A 12 9.68 8.29 8.42
C LEU A 12 9.25 9.74 8.30
N CYS A 13 10.23 10.63 8.21
CA CYS A 13 9.95 12.01 7.84
C CYS A 13 9.57 12.07 6.36
N TYR A 14 8.38 12.58 6.04
CA TYR A 14 7.88 12.71 4.68
C TYR A 14 8.69 13.68 3.81
N ASN A 15 9.56 14.50 4.41
CA ASN A 15 10.44 15.40 3.68
C ASN A 15 11.83 14.78 3.43
N CYS A 16 12.52 14.42 4.51
CA CYS A 16 13.93 14.01 4.43
C CYS A 16 14.13 12.48 4.39
N GLN A 17 13.06 11.71 4.52
CA GLN A 17 13.03 10.24 4.42
C GLN A 17 13.91 9.48 5.43
N LYS A 18 14.51 10.18 6.41
CA LYS A 18 15.31 9.55 7.47
C LYS A 18 14.43 8.73 8.42
N ASP A 19 14.91 7.55 8.76
CA ASP A 19 14.35 6.63 9.75
C ASP A 19 14.85 6.93 11.17
N ASN A 20 14.30 6.23 12.16
CA ASN A 20 14.73 6.25 13.57
C ASN A 20 14.74 7.62 14.28
N GLN A 21 13.90 8.57 13.87
CA GLN A 21 13.72 9.80 14.64
C GLN A 21 12.74 9.54 15.81
N PRO A 22 13.20 9.56 17.08
CA PRO A 22 12.28 9.50 18.20
C PRO A 22 11.35 10.72 18.11
N ASN A 23 10.04 10.47 18.11
CA ASN A 23 8.98 11.48 18.13
C ASN A 23 8.77 12.28 16.83
N LEU A 24 8.50 11.58 15.72
CA LEU A 24 7.95 12.24 14.53
C LEU A 24 6.63 12.95 14.83
N ARG A 25 6.57 14.23 14.48
CA ARG A 25 5.39 15.06 14.65
C ARG A 25 4.45 14.89 13.46
N ARG A 26 3.18 14.67 13.74
CA ARG A 26 2.14 14.62 12.70
C ARG A 26 1.78 16.03 12.27
N CYS A 27 1.43 16.20 10.99
CA CYS A 27 0.78 17.41 10.53
C CYS A 27 -0.47 17.69 11.36
N ALA A 28 -0.57 18.88 11.96
CA ALA A 28 -1.68 19.25 12.82
C ALA A 28 -3.06 19.15 12.13
N ARG A 29 -3.09 19.37 10.81
CA ARG A 29 -4.31 19.41 9.99
C ARG A 29 -4.78 18.00 9.57
N CYS A 30 -3.95 17.26 8.85
CA CYS A 30 -4.34 15.93 8.32
C CYS A 30 -4.01 14.76 9.25
N GLN A 31 -3.11 14.93 10.21
CA GLN A 31 -2.57 13.90 11.10
C GLN A 31 -1.93 12.68 10.41
N ILE A 32 -1.70 12.77 9.09
CA ILE A 32 -1.16 11.68 8.26
C ILE A 32 0.34 11.86 8.04
N ALA A 33 0.72 12.96 7.38
CA ALA A 33 2.13 13.22 7.09
C ALA A 33 2.91 13.47 8.38
N ARG A 34 4.11 12.90 8.46
CA ARG A 34 4.97 12.94 9.64
C ARG A 34 6.30 13.62 9.35
N TYR A 35 6.81 14.36 10.32
CA TYR A 35 8.02 15.18 10.17
C TYR A 35 8.90 15.10 11.41
N CYS A 36 10.21 15.02 11.18
CA CYS A 36 11.18 15.09 12.27
C CYS A 36 11.33 16.52 12.81
N SER A 37 11.01 17.54 11.99
CA SER A 37 11.09 18.94 12.41
C SER A 37 10.06 19.83 11.67
N PRO A 38 9.73 21.01 12.23
CA PRO A 38 8.91 22.01 11.55
C PRO A 38 9.48 22.47 10.19
N GLU A 39 10.81 22.46 10.04
CA GLU A 39 11.50 22.82 8.79
C GLU A 39 11.19 21.79 7.70
N CYS A 40 11.27 20.50 8.05
CA CYS A 40 10.87 19.42 7.15
C CYS A 40 9.40 19.53 6.74
N GLN A 41 8.51 19.88 7.68
CA GLN A 41 7.11 20.13 7.35
C GLN A 41 6.97 21.30 6.36
N LYS A 42 7.64 22.43 6.59
CA LYS A 42 7.57 23.63 5.72
C LYS A 42 8.11 23.37 4.31
N GLN A 43 9.20 22.60 4.19
CA GLN A 43 9.76 22.24 2.89
C GLN A 43 8.80 21.34 2.11
N HIS A 44 8.36 20.24 2.72
CA HIS A 44 7.39 19.34 2.10
C HIS A 44 6.05 20.03 1.84
N TRP A 45 5.64 20.99 2.68
CA TRP A 45 4.45 21.82 2.46
C TRP A 45 4.49 22.56 1.13
N LYS A 46 5.61 23.20 0.81
CA LYS A 46 5.76 24.00 -0.40
C LYS A 46 5.80 23.14 -1.67
N THR A 47 6.39 21.95 -1.59
CA THR A 47 6.59 21.09 -2.76
C THR A 47 5.35 20.26 -3.07
N THR A 48 4.79 19.55 -2.08
CA THR A 48 3.79 18.52 -2.35
C THR A 48 2.68 18.49 -1.30
N HIS A 49 3.00 18.61 -0.01
CA HIS A 49 2.03 18.36 1.05
C HIS A 49 0.87 19.35 1.06
N LYS A 50 1.05 20.63 0.70
CA LYS A 50 -0.05 21.60 0.69
C LYS A 50 -1.20 21.15 -0.21
N ALA A 51 -0.89 20.58 -1.38
CA ALA A 51 -1.88 20.07 -2.31
C ALA A 51 -2.58 18.80 -1.78
N LEU A 52 -1.87 18.00 -0.97
CA LEU A 52 -2.34 16.73 -0.42
C LEU A 52 -2.96 16.84 0.98
N CYS A 53 -2.86 17.99 1.63
CA CYS A 53 -3.23 18.16 3.03
C CYS A 53 -4.71 18.52 3.18
N PHE A 54 -5.45 17.70 3.92
CA PHE A 54 -6.86 17.92 4.24
C PHE A 54 -7.09 18.05 5.75
N ASP A 55 -8.23 18.62 6.15
CA ASP A 55 -8.63 18.66 7.56
C ASP A 55 -9.18 17.31 8.00
N ARG A 56 -8.51 16.68 8.96
CA ARG A 56 -8.94 15.38 9.51
C ARG A 56 -10.25 15.50 10.28
N LYS A 57 -10.58 16.64 10.86
CA LYS A 57 -11.87 16.80 11.54
C LYS A 57 -12.98 16.81 10.50
N GLU A 58 -12.89 17.65 9.47
CA GLU A 58 -13.94 17.79 8.43
C GLU A 58 -14.22 16.50 7.64
N ARG A 59 -13.19 15.71 7.34
CA ARG A 59 -13.34 14.43 6.62
C ARG A 59 -13.94 13.28 7.45
N PHE A 60 -13.88 13.38 8.77
CA PHE A 60 -14.42 12.37 9.68
C PHE A 60 -15.67 12.87 10.44
N SER A 61 -15.95 14.18 10.44
CA SER A 61 -17.19 14.78 10.98
C SER A 61 -18.32 14.83 9.95
N SER A 62 -18.09 14.40 8.71
CA SER A 62 -19.11 14.14 7.71
C SER A 62 -19.65 12.70 7.76
N SER A 63 -19.24 11.89 8.74
CA SER A 63 -20.07 10.74 9.16
C SER A 63 -21.37 11.31 9.72
N PRO A 64 -22.54 11.05 9.10
CA PRO A 64 -23.79 11.28 9.79
C PRO A 64 -23.74 10.43 11.06
N SER A 65 -23.78 11.07 12.22
CA SER A 65 -24.13 10.41 13.47
C SER A 65 -25.49 9.74 13.25
N GLY A 66 -25.47 8.44 12.97
CA GLY A 66 -26.64 7.64 12.61
C GLY A 66 -26.64 7.13 11.17
N SER A 67 -25.68 6.26 10.81
CA SER A 67 -25.97 5.25 9.79
C SER A 67 -26.91 4.22 10.45
N PRO A 68 -28.01 3.79 9.80
CA PRO A 68 -28.88 2.75 10.37
C PRO A 68 -28.23 1.36 10.35
N ASP A 69 -27.04 1.22 9.75
CA ASP A 69 -26.37 -0.06 9.57
C ASP A 69 -25.07 -0.15 10.38
N ALA A 70 -25.21 -0.57 11.65
CA ALA A 70 -24.11 -0.82 12.56
C ALA A 70 -23.06 -1.83 12.00
N THR A 71 -23.45 -2.65 11.02
CA THR A 71 -22.58 -3.62 10.35
C THR A 71 -21.55 -2.90 9.49
N LEU A 72 -21.98 -1.89 8.72
CA LEU A 72 -21.12 -1.10 7.84
C LEU A 72 -20.07 -0.34 8.65
N ASP A 73 -20.50 0.33 9.72
CA ASP A 73 -19.64 1.06 10.66
C ASP A 73 -18.55 0.15 11.27
N GLN A 74 -18.91 -1.08 11.63
CA GLN A 74 -17.96 -2.04 12.19
C GLN A 74 -16.97 -2.53 11.12
N GLN A 75 -17.41 -2.78 9.89
CA GLN A 75 -16.52 -3.16 8.79
C GLN A 75 -15.50 -2.07 8.46
N MET A 76 -15.94 -0.80 8.43
CA MET A 76 -15.04 0.35 8.23
C MET A 76 -13.98 0.45 9.34
N LYS A 77 -14.37 0.24 10.61
CA LYS A 77 -13.44 0.21 11.75
C LYS A 77 -12.47 -0.98 11.69
N ASP A 78 -12.93 -2.14 11.25
CA ASP A 78 -12.09 -3.32 11.05
C ASP A 78 -11.06 -3.07 9.95
N PHE A 79 -11.49 -2.47 8.85
CA PHE A 79 -10.61 -2.14 7.72
C PHE A 79 -9.57 -1.08 8.09
N ALA A 80 -9.96 -0.05 8.85
CA ALA A 80 -9.04 0.94 9.40
C ALA A 80 -7.87 0.29 10.15
N LYS A 81 -8.20 -0.59 11.09
CA LYS A 81 -7.23 -1.30 11.94
C LYS A 81 -6.40 -2.31 11.17
N TRP A 82 -6.92 -2.82 10.06
CA TRP A 82 -6.16 -3.67 9.15
C TRP A 82 -5.16 -2.83 8.35
N MET A 83 -5.58 -1.69 7.79
CA MET A 83 -4.73 -0.75 7.04
C MET A 83 -3.57 -0.20 7.88
N GLU A 84 -3.80 0.07 9.17
CA GLU A 84 -2.73 0.45 10.11
C GLU A 84 -1.57 -0.56 10.19
N LYS A 85 -1.84 -1.84 9.90
CA LYS A 85 -0.86 -2.93 9.92
C LYS A 85 -0.35 -3.30 8.54
N TRP A 86 -1.19 -3.19 7.53
CA TRP A 86 -0.96 -3.77 6.21
C TRP A 86 -0.51 -2.77 5.13
N GLN A 87 -0.58 -1.46 5.37
CA GLN A 87 -0.17 -0.49 4.33
C GLN A 87 1.22 -0.77 3.76
N GLU A 88 2.25 -0.85 4.60
CA GLU A 88 3.62 -1.04 4.12
C GLU A 88 3.83 -2.43 3.52
N PRO A 89 3.37 -3.54 4.16
CA PRO A 89 3.40 -4.86 3.54
C PRO A 89 2.74 -4.90 2.16
N VAL A 90 1.60 -4.22 1.95
CA VAL A 90 0.91 -4.17 0.65
C VAL A 90 1.78 -3.48 -0.41
N LEU A 91 2.51 -2.42 -0.06
CA LEU A 91 3.44 -1.79 -1.01
C LEU A 91 4.60 -2.73 -1.36
N ASP A 92 5.07 -3.51 -0.41
CA ASP A 92 6.16 -4.46 -0.66
C ASP A 92 5.68 -5.60 -1.58
N TRP A 93 4.47 -6.13 -1.34
CA TRP A 93 3.80 -7.08 -2.24
C TRP A 93 3.51 -6.48 -3.62
N ALA A 94 3.10 -5.21 -3.68
CA ALA A 94 2.87 -4.49 -4.93
C ALA A 94 4.16 -4.35 -5.75
N LEU A 95 5.31 -4.15 -5.09
CA LEU A 95 6.61 -4.09 -5.76
C LEU A 95 6.96 -5.44 -6.39
N PHE A 96 6.69 -6.54 -5.69
CA PHE A 96 6.91 -7.89 -6.22
C PHE A 96 6.00 -8.16 -7.42
N ALA A 97 4.71 -7.81 -7.30
CA ALA A 97 3.74 -7.95 -8.37
C ALA A 97 4.06 -7.10 -9.61
N ALA A 98 4.69 -5.93 -9.41
CA ALA A 98 5.02 -5.02 -10.50
C ALA A 98 6.02 -5.61 -11.50
N ASN A 99 6.91 -6.51 -11.05
CA ASN A 99 7.92 -7.15 -11.89
C ASN A 99 8.66 -6.14 -12.78
N LEU A 100 9.11 -5.01 -12.21
CA LEU A 100 9.58 -3.84 -12.97
C LEU A 100 10.72 -4.17 -13.96
N ALA A 101 11.51 -5.20 -13.65
CA ALA A 101 12.52 -5.78 -14.53
C ALA A 101 12.03 -6.19 -15.93
N ASN A 102 10.74 -6.50 -16.05
CA ASN A 102 10.07 -6.94 -17.27
C ASN A 102 9.01 -5.95 -17.77
N GLN A 103 9.02 -4.71 -17.27
CA GLN A 103 8.06 -3.69 -17.66
C GLN A 103 8.73 -2.56 -18.45
N THR A 104 7.91 -1.75 -19.12
CA THR A 104 8.37 -0.50 -19.72
C THR A 104 8.73 0.52 -18.63
N PRO A 105 9.65 1.47 -18.90
CA PRO A 105 10.03 2.48 -17.91
C PRO A 105 8.86 3.32 -17.36
N ASP A 106 7.78 3.46 -18.14
CA ASP A 106 6.63 4.28 -17.79
C ASP A 106 5.47 3.50 -17.14
N PHE A 107 5.60 2.18 -16.98
CA PHE A 107 4.55 1.28 -16.47
C PHE A 107 3.86 1.77 -15.18
N LEU A 108 4.59 2.37 -14.24
CA LEU A 108 4.00 2.84 -12.98
C LEU A 108 3.23 4.17 -13.11
N ARG A 109 3.34 4.88 -14.24
CA ARG A 109 2.54 6.10 -14.48
C ARG A 109 1.08 5.77 -14.69
N ASP A 110 0.79 4.63 -15.30
CA ASP A 110 -0.54 4.23 -15.74
C ASP A 110 -1.01 2.91 -15.13
N HIS A 111 -0.20 2.26 -14.28
CA HIS A 111 -0.61 1.08 -13.52
C HIS A 111 -0.53 1.31 -12.00
N CYS A 112 -1.43 0.65 -11.28
CA CYS A 112 -1.41 0.56 -9.82
C CYS A 112 -1.64 -0.88 -9.38
N PHE A 113 -1.16 -1.25 -8.19
CA PHE A 113 -1.52 -2.53 -7.59
C PHE A 113 -2.95 -2.45 -7.05
N TYR A 114 -3.85 -3.24 -7.59
CA TYR A 114 -5.25 -3.28 -7.16
C TYR A 114 -5.52 -4.59 -6.42
N ALA A 115 -6.17 -4.50 -5.26
CA ALA A 115 -6.61 -5.68 -4.51
C ALA A 115 -8.06 -5.56 -4.05
N VAL A 116 -8.80 -6.65 -4.18
CA VAL A 116 -10.17 -6.80 -3.70
C VAL A 116 -10.14 -7.64 -2.43
N LEU A 117 -10.60 -7.06 -1.33
CA LEU A 117 -10.65 -7.74 -0.03
C LEU A 117 -12.09 -8.01 0.39
N GLU A 118 -12.23 -9.06 1.20
CA GLU A 118 -13.49 -9.43 1.83
C GLU A 118 -13.30 -9.66 3.33
N ARG A 119 -14.26 -9.19 4.13
CA ARG A 119 -14.28 -9.44 5.57
C ARG A 119 -14.59 -10.92 5.81
N ARG A 120 -13.66 -11.61 6.47
CA ARG A 120 -13.80 -13.03 6.84
C ARG A 120 -14.91 -13.25 7.86
N GLN A 121 -15.92 -14.04 7.49
CA GLN A 121 -16.99 -14.44 8.42
C GLN A 121 -16.58 -15.59 9.34
N ASP A 122 -15.55 -16.34 8.95
CA ASP A 122 -15.04 -17.54 9.64
C ASP A 122 -14.12 -17.24 10.83
N VAL A 123 -13.79 -15.96 11.08
CA VAL A 123 -12.97 -15.55 12.22
C VAL A 123 -13.83 -14.94 13.32
N ARG A 124 -13.45 -15.18 14.58
CA ARG A 124 -14.10 -14.57 15.74
C ARG A 124 -14.13 -13.05 15.60
N ALA A 125 -15.19 -12.41 16.11
CA ALA A 125 -15.33 -10.94 16.09
C ALA A 125 -14.12 -10.20 16.69
N HIS A 126 -13.40 -10.83 17.62
CA HIS A 126 -12.25 -10.28 18.33
C HIS A 126 -10.91 -10.77 17.76
N ALA A 127 -10.88 -11.41 16.60
CA ALA A 127 -9.65 -11.83 15.95
C ALA A 127 -8.68 -10.64 15.77
N PRO A 128 -7.36 -10.87 15.79
CA PRO A 128 -6.36 -9.83 15.52
C PRO A 128 -6.70 -9.04 14.25
N SER A 129 -6.53 -7.71 14.27
CA SER A 129 -6.99 -6.87 13.14
C SER A 129 -6.36 -7.26 11.82
N GLN A 130 -5.10 -7.70 11.84
CA GLN A 130 -4.36 -8.15 10.66
C GLN A 130 -4.95 -9.38 9.94
N SER A 131 -5.74 -10.25 10.57
CA SER A 131 -6.25 -11.51 9.97
C SER A 131 -7.74 -11.48 9.59
N ARG A 132 -8.37 -10.30 9.68
CA ARG A 132 -9.83 -10.12 9.51
C ARG A 132 -10.30 -10.17 8.06
N PHE A 133 -9.39 -10.07 7.10
CA PHE A 133 -9.73 -9.99 5.69
C PHE A 133 -9.07 -11.15 4.93
N ARG A 134 -9.64 -11.49 3.78
CA ARG A 134 -9.04 -12.37 2.77
C ARG A 134 -8.94 -11.61 1.45
N VAL A 135 -8.01 -12.04 0.60
CA VAL A 135 -7.84 -11.50 -0.75
C VAL A 135 -8.72 -12.30 -1.70
N ASN A 136 -9.60 -11.62 -2.44
CA ASN A 136 -10.41 -12.23 -3.49
C ASN A 136 -9.73 -12.12 -4.85
N ALA A 137 -9.10 -10.97 -5.11
CA ALA A 137 -8.29 -10.73 -6.30
C ALA A 137 -7.19 -9.73 -5.98
N ALA A 138 -6.04 -9.85 -6.65
CA ALA A 138 -4.97 -8.87 -6.57
C ALA A 138 -4.14 -8.87 -7.85
N GLY A 139 -3.54 -7.74 -8.20
CA GLY A 139 -2.59 -7.64 -9.31
C GLY A 139 -2.32 -6.20 -9.73
N MET A 140 -1.28 -6.00 -10.55
CA MET A 140 -1.12 -4.72 -11.25
C MET A 140 -2.22 -4.56 -12.28
N ARG A 141 -2.87 -3.41 -12.28
CA ARG A 141 -3.93 -3.07 -13.23
C ARG A 141 -3.72 -1.69 -13.83
N PRO A 142 -4.07 -1.50 -15.11
CA PRO A 142 -4.14 -0.17 -15.71
C PRO A 142 -5.12 0.73 -14.95
N ASP A 143 -4.76 1.99 -14.78
CA ASP A 143 -5.58 3.02 -14.14
C ASP A 143 -6.94 3.17 -14.82
N SER A 144 -6.99 3.01 -16.14
CA SER A 144 -8.22 3.07 -16.92
C SER A 144 -9.22 1.99 -16.52
N GLU A 145 -8.76 0.75 -16.34
CA GLU A 145 -9.64 -0.34 -15.94
C GLU A 145 -10.15 -0.19 -14.51
N VAL A 146 -9.29 0.28 -13.61
CA VAL A 146 -9.69 0.58 -12.22
C VAL A 146 -10.74 1.70 -12.20
N LEU A 147 -10.53 2.75 -12.99
CA LEU A 147 -11.49 3.86 -13.12
C LEU A 147 -12.84 3.40 -13.68
N ASP A 148 -12.84 2.52 -14.68
CA ASP A 148 -14.08 1.99 -15.25
C ASP A 148 -14.86 1.15 -14.22
N GLU A 149 -14.18 0.35 -13.41
CA GLU A 149 -14.80 -0.38 -12.30
C GLU A 149 -15.37 0.58 -11.24
N LEU A 150 -14.64 1.62 -10.86
CA LEU A 150 -15.10 2.62 -9.89
C LEU A 150 -16.30 3.44 -10.40
N ARG A 151 -16.36 3.73 -11.71
CA ARG A 151 -17.51 4.40 -12.34
C ARG A 151 -18.76 3.54 -12.33
N LEU A 152 -18.64 2.23 -12.51
CA LEU A 152 -19.79 1.32 -12.38
C LEU A 152 -20.35 1.37 -10.95
N VAL A 153 -19.49 1.48 -9.94
CA VAL A 153 -19.92 1.68 -8.54
C VAL A 153 -20.61 3.05 -8.36
N GLU A 154 -20.09 4.13 -8.96
CA GLU A 154 -20.74 5.47 -8.93
C GLU A 154 -22.15 5.44 -9.57
N LEU A 155 -22.34 4.72 -10.67
CA LEU A 155 -23.63 4.63 -11.35
C LEU A 155 -24.69 3.88 -10.52
N ILE A 156 -24.25 2.94 -9.67
CA ILE A 156 -25.12 2.16 -8.77
C ILE A 156 -25.35 2.92 -7.44
N ASP A 157 -24.45 3.84 -7.08
CA ASP A 157 -24.58 4.71 -5.92
C ASP A 157 -25.72 5.73 -6.13
N THR A 158 -26.88 5.44 -5.54
CA THR A 158 -28.13 6.23 -5.67
C THR A 158 -28.08 7.55 -4.89
N GLY A 159 -27.10 8.40 -5.17
CA GLY A 159 -27.07 9.79 -4.71
C GLY A 159 -26.28 10.06 -3.43
N THR A 160 -25.42 9.15 -2.95
CA THR A 160 -24.59 9.43 -1.77
C THR A 160 -23.33 10.23 -2.08
N GLY A 161 -22.96 10.37 -3.37
CA GLY A 161 -21.75 11.07 -3.84
C GLY A 161 -20.46 10.29 -3.57
N TYR A 162 -20.56 9.08 -3.02
CA TYR A 162 -19.43 8.25 -2.62
C TYR A 162 -18.58 7.84 -3.82
N GLY A 163 -19.21 7.42 -4.92
CA GLY A 163 -18.48 7.03 -6.13
C GLY A 163 -17.59 8.15 -6.68
N ARG A 164 -18.09 9.39 -6.67
CA ARG A 164 -17.34 10.58 -7.10
C ARG A 164 -16.14 10.86 -6.22
N GLU A 165 -16.32 10.81 -4.90
CA GLU A 165 -15.21 11.02 -3.95
C GLU A 165 -14.10 9.98 -4.11
N VAL A 166 -14.46 8.72 -4.38
CA VAL A 166 -13.51 7.64 -4.62
C VAL A 166 -12.72 7.85 -5.92
N ILE A 167 -13.42 8.24 -7.00
CA ILE A 167 -12.79 8.57 -8.28
C ILE A 167 -11.84 9.76 -8.13
N ASP A 168 -12.27 10.82 -7.45
CA ASP A 168 -11.43 11.98 -7.17
C ASP A 168 -10.22 11.60 -6.31
N ALA A 169 -10.39 10.76 -5.30
CA ALA A 169 -9.30 10.27 -4.47
C ALA A 169 -8.27 9.45 -5.28
N PHE A 170 -8.74 8.60 -6.21
CA PHE A 170 -7.88 7.85 -7.12
C PHE A 170 -7.13 8.76 -8.09
N ASN A 171 -7.82 9.73 -8.69
CA ASN A 171 -7.24 10.68 -9.63
C ASN A 171 -6.17 11.57 -8.98
N ASN A 172 -6.32 11.89 -7.70
CA ASN A 172 -5.36 12.69 -6.94
C ASN A 172 -4.10 11.94 -6.48
N VAL A 173 -4.01 10.61 -6.69
CA VAL A 173 -2.79 9.86 -6.37
C VAL A 173 -1.67 10.24 -7.35
N PRO A 174 -0.48 10.65 -6.88
CA PRO A 174 0.61 11.07 -7.75
C PRO A 174 1.07 9.99 -8.73
N ARG A 175 1.20 10.34 -10.02
CA ARG A 175 1.66 9.44 -11.08
C ARG A 175 3.10 9.77 -11.49
N SER A 176 3.98 8.79 -11.40
CA SER A 176 5.39 8.91 -11.77
C SER A 176 5.99 7.51 -11.97
N PRO A 177 6.97 7.32 -12.87
CA PRO A 177 7.74 6.09 -12.99
C PRO A 177 8.39 5.63 -11.70
N SER A 178 8.60 6.55 -10.76
CA SER A 178 9.29 6.28 -9.50
C SER A 178 8.34 6.16 -8.30
N ILE A 179 7.02 6.18 -8.52
CA ILE A 179 6.01 6.10 -7.45
C ILE A 179 5.23 4.80 -7.62
N LEU A 180 5.32 3.94 -6.62
CA LEU A 180 4.51 2.74 -6.53
C LEU A 180 3.20 3.08 -5.83
N ARG A 181 2.08 2.67 -6.42
CA ARG A 181 0.73 2.93 -5.93
C ARG A 181 0.00 1.63 -5.68
N PHE A 182 -0.80 1.58 -4.63
CA PHE A 182 -1.83 0.56 -4.51
C PHE A 182 -3.21 1.16 -4.27
N CYS A 183 -4.22 0.38 -4.60
CA CYS A 183 -5.63 0.62 -4.37
C CYS A 183 -6.26 -0.67 -3.81
N ILE A 184 -7.03 -0.54 -2.74
CA ILE A 184 -7.74 -1.64 -2.10
C ILE A 184 -9.22 -1.33 -2.10
N SER A 185 -10.01 -2.28 -2.57
CA SER A 185 -11.47 -2.21 -2.61
C SER A 185 -12.08 -3.27 -1.71
N LEU A 186 -13.12 -2.87 -0.96
CA LEU A 186 -14.02 -3.75 -0.23
C LEU A 186 -15.43 -3.55 -0.83
N PRO A 187 -15.82 -4.36 -1.82
CA PRO A 187 -17.09 -4.16 -2.54
C PRO A 187 -18.32 -4.26 -1.63
N ALA A 188 -18.29 -5.15 -0.64
CA ALA A 188 -19.43 -5.42 0.25
C ALA A 188 -19.87 -4.21 1.09
N CYS A 189 -18.99 -3.24 1.32
CA CYS A 189 -19.29 -2.05 2.09
C CYS A 189 -18.95 -0.75 1.35
N ASN A 190 -18.68 -0.82 0.03
CA ASN A 190 -18.22 0.31 -0.75
C ASN A 190 -17.12 1.06 0.02
N VAL A 191 -15.98 0.40 0.27
CA VAL A 191 -14.83 1.06 0.89
C VAL A 191 -13.64 0.96 -0.05
N PHE A 192 -12.94 2.09 -0.18
CA PHE A 192 -11.77 2.22 -1.02
C PHE A 192 -10.63 2.88 -0.23
N ALA A 193 -9.43 2.33 -0.34
CA ALA A 193 -8.21 2.95 0.16
C ALA A 193 -7.13 2.96 -0.91
N ASN A 194 -6.28 3.97 -0.86
CA ASN A 194 -5.11 4.07 -1.71
C ASN A 194 -3.92 4.58 -0.89
N ALA A 195 -2.72 4.21 -1.32
CA ALA A 195 -1.49 4.84 -0.88
C ALA A 195 -0.46 4.83 -2.01
N ALA A 196 0.56 5.67 -1.86
CA ALA A 196 1.63 5.81 -2.83
C ALA A 196 2.93 6.15 -2.13
N ASN A 197 3.99 5.41 -2.44
CA ASN A 197 5.34 5.66 -1.92
C ASN A 197 6.37 5.64 -3.05
N PRO A 198 7.46 6.43 -2.95
CA PRO A 198 8.60 6.30 -3.86
C PRO A 198 9.17 4.88 -3.82
N ILE A 199 9.54 4.31 -4.97
CA ILE A 199 10.13 2.96 -5.05
C ILE A 199 11.39 2.86 -4.20
N SER A 200 12.22 3.90 -4.18
CA SER A 200 13.43 3.95 -3.35
C SER A 200 13.15 3.69 -1.87
N LEU A 201 12.01 4.15 -1.37
CA LEU A 201 11.58 3.95 0.01
C LEU A 201 11.11 2.52 0.28
N VAL A 202 10.43 1.92 -0.69
CA VAL A 202 9.97 0.53 -0.60
C VAL A 202 11.18 -0.41 -0.59
N VAL A 203 12.10 -0.20 -1.54
CA VAL A 203 13.34 -0.97 -1.65
C VAL A 203 14.22 -0.81 -0.41
N SER A 204 14.39 0.42 0.12
CA SER A 204 15.23 0.63 1.30
C SER A 204 14.73 -0.12 2.53
N ARG A 205 13.42 -0.41 2.65
CA ARG A 205 12.89 -1.21 3.75
C ARG A 205 13.19 -2.69 3.60
N LEU A 206 13.05 -3.22 2.39
CA LEU A 206 13.35 -4.62 2.08
C LEU A 206 14.84 -4.91 2.26
N ASP A 207 15.67 -3.94 1.90
CA ASP A 207 17.12 -4.04 1.87
C ASP A 207 17.80 -3.31 3.05
N ALA A 208 17.06 -2.84 4.06
CA ALA A 208 17.64 -2.27 5.29
C ALA A 208 18.53 -3.29 6.04
N GLU A 209 18.31 -4.59 5.84
CA GLU A 209 19.20 -5.66 6.33
C GLU A 209 20.36 -5.98 5.38
N ALA A 210 20.37 -5.42 4.17
CA ALA A 210 21.23 -5.82 3.07
C ALA A 210 22.37 -4.86 2.75
N ASP A 211 22.49 -3.73 3.44
CA ASP A 211 23.74 -2.94 3.45
C ASP A 211 24.97 -3.76 3.90
N ARG A 212 24.77 -5.01 4.36
CA ARG A 212 25.81 -6.01 4.62
C ARG A 212 26.11 -6.97 3.46
N LEU A 213 25.35 -6.93 2.36
CA LEU A 213 25.30 -7.95 1.28
C LEU A 213 25.41 -7.38 -0.15
N THR A 214 25.35 -6.06 -0.32
CA THR A 214 25.12 -5.36 -1.59
C THR A 214 26.25 -5.40 -2.63
N ASP A 215 27.47 -5.80 -2.25
CA ASP A 215 28.61 -5.80 -3.19
C ASP A 215 28.58 -6.91 -4.25
N ARG A 216 27.73 -7.94 -4.11
CA ARG A 216 27.74 -9.13 -5.00
C ARG A 216 26.68 -9.17 -6.10
N LEU A 217 25.71 -8.24 -6.14
CA LEU A 217 24.40 -8.50 -6.80
C LEU A 217 24.03 -7.64 -8.02
N ARG A 218 24.96 -6.94 -8.69
CA ARG A 218 24.60 -5.95 -9.74
C ARG A 218 23.89 -6.52 -10.99
N GLY A 219 23.93 -7.84 -11.26
CA GLY A 219 23.13 -8.50 -12.31
C GLY A 219 21.87 -9.23 -11.80
N GLU A 220 21.82 -9.56 -10.52
CA GLU A 220 20.76 -10.38 -9.92
C GLU A 220 19.48 -9.59 -9.59
N SER A 221 19.52 -8.26 -9.54
CA SER A 221 18.32 -7.44 -9.30
C SER A 221 17.18 -7.74 -10.29
N ARG A 222 17.51 -8.14 -11.52
CA ARG A 222 16.52 -8.56 -12.52
C ARG A 222 15.91 -9.92 -12.15
N LEU A 223 16.73 -10.93 -11.88
CA LEU A 223 16.29 -12.28 -11.54
C LEU A 223 15.52 -12.31 -10.22
N LEU A 224 15.96 -11.55 -9.23
CA LEU A 224 15.26 -11.34 -7.96
C LEU A 224 13.86 -10.80 -8.19
N GLY A 225 13.71 -9.75 -9.00
CA GLY A 225 12.40 -9.19 -9.36
C GLY A 225 11.48 -10.22 -10.02
N VAL A 226 12.00 -11.03 -10.95
CA VAL A 226 11.25 -12.08 -11.64
C VAL A 226 10.82 -13.20 -10.67
N ALA A 227 11.72 -13.65 -9.80
CA ALA A 227 11.44 -14.71 -8.84
C ALA A 227 10.40 -14.28 -7.79
N LEU A 228 10.49 -13.04 -7.30
CA LEU A 228 9.47 -12.45 -6.42
C LEU A 228 8.11 -12.34 -7.14
N ALA A 229 8.12 -11.92 -8.40
CA ALA A 229 6.92 -11.84 -9.24
C ALA A 229 6.28 -13.21 -9.56
N ALA A 230 7.04 -14.31 -9.49
CA ALA A 230 6.50 -15.65 -9.64
C ALA A 230 5.84 -16.17 -8.33
N ALA A 231 6.35 -15.76 -7.17
CA ALA A 231 5.90 -16.26 -5.87
C ALA A 231 4.77 -15.44 -5.23
N TRP A 232 4.67 -14.14 -5.54
CA TRP A 232 3.80 -13.23 -4.78
C TRP A 232 2.31 -13.61 -4.82
N GLN A 233 1.81 -14.07 -5.98
CA GLN A 233 0.36 -14.20 -6.19
C GLN A 233 -0.26 -15.22 -5.24
N GLN A 234 0.42 -16.35 -5.02
CA GLN A 234 -0.02 -17.36 -4.07
C GLN A 234 0.17 -16.88 -2.63
N GLN A 235 1.33 -16.29 -2.32
CA GLN A 235 1.68 -15.99 -0.93
C GLN A 235 0.95 -14.77 -0.35
N PHE A 236 0.61 -13.77 -1.16
CA PHE A 236 -0.06 -12.56 -0.67
C PHE A 236 -1.38 -12.90 0.01
N GLY A 237 -2.24 -13.70 -0.63
CA GLY A 237 -3.54 -14.09 -0.09
C GLY A 237 -3.42 -14.97 1.17
N GLU A 238 -2.47 -15.90 1.17
CA GLU A 238 -2.17 -16.77 2.32
C GLU A 238 -1.73 -15.95 3.54
N HIS A 239 -0.80 -15.01 3.35
CA HIS A 239 -0.31 -14.14 4.42
C HIS A 239 -1.37 -13.17 4.94
N VAL A 240 -2.19 -12.59 4.07
CA VAL A 240 -3.31 -11.73 4.48
C VAL A 240 -4.29 -12.51 5.35
N SER A 241 -4.67 -13.72 4.92
CA SER A 241 -5.60 -14.58 5.67
C SER A 241 -5.00 -15.04 7.00
N ALA A 242 -3.70 -15.33 7.03
CA ALA A 242 -2.98 -15.68 8.26
C ALA A 242 -2.72 -14.49 9.19
N GLY A 243 -2.91 -13.25 8.72
CA GLY A 243 -2.49 -12.05 9.45
C GLY A 243 -0.97 -11.92 9.58
N ASN A 244 -0.21 -12.56 8.70
CA ASN A 244 1.25 -12.49 8.71
C ASN A 244 1.73 -11.24 7.96
N THR A 245 1.87 -10.13 8.68
CA THR A 245 2.30 -8.85 8.11
C THR A 245 3.77 -8.82 7.69
N THR A 246 4.57 -9.83 8.04
CA THR A 246 6.01 -9.90 7.74
C THR A 246 6.36 -10.93 6.66
N GLY A 247 5.37 -11.63 6.10
CA GLY A 247 5.58 -12.68 5.09
C GLY A 247 6.37 -12.22 3.86
N HIS A 248 6.16 -10.98 3.42
CA HIS A 248 6.89 -10.37 2.32
C HIS A 248 8.41 -10.32 2.58
N LEU A 249 8.84 -10.05 3.82
CA LEU A 249 10.26 -10.05 4.20
C LEU A 249 10.83 -11.46 4.17
N SER A 250 10.08 -12.44 4.69
CA SER A 250 10.50 -13.84 4.66
C SER A 250 10.66 -14.36 3.24
N LEU A 251 9.71 -14.04 2.35
CA LEU A 251 9.80 -14.36 0.93
C LEU A 251 11.02 -13.68 0.29
N PHE A 252 11.19 -12.37 0.53
CA PHE A 252 12.33 -11.61 -0.01
C PHE A 252 13.67 -12.24 0.37
N LYS A 253 13.86 -12.53 1.66
CA LYS A 253 15.08 -13.17 2.17
C LYS A 253 15.29 -14.54 1.54
N SER A 254 14.28 -15.40 1.54
CA SER A 254 14.37 -16.77 1.01
C SER A 254 14.70 -16.80 -0.48
N VAL A 255 14.08 -15.94 -1.29
CA VAL A 255 14.38 -15.84 -2.73
C VAL A 255 15.80 -15.32 -2.95
N LYS A 256 16.21 -14.30 -2.20
CA LYS A 256 17.56 -13.72 -2.28
C LYS A 256 18.64 -14.74 -1.91
N GLU A 257 18.47 -15.49 -0.83
CA GLU A 257 19.37 -16.57 -0.41
C GLU A 257 19.46 -17.67 -1.47
N SER A 258 18.33 -18.10 -2.02
CA SER A 258 18.29 -19.13 -3.07
C SER A 258 19.06 -18.72 -4.34
N LEU A 259 18.98 -17.44 -4.72
CA LEU A 259 19.72 -16.90 -5.87
C LEU A 259 21.23 -16.84 -5.61
N LEU A 260 21.63 -16.39 -4.41
CA LEU A 260 23.03 -16.36 -3.98
C LEU A 260 23.65 -17.77 -3.98
N GLU A 261 22.96 -18.76 -3.41
CA GLU A 261 23.42 -20.15 -3.43
C GLU A 261 23.57 -20.70 -4.86
N HIS A 262 22.68 -20.29 -5.77
CA HIS A 262 22.74 -20.70 -7.17
C HIS A 262 23.95 -20.07 -7.88
N ALA A 263 24.19 -18.77 -7.66
CA ALA A 263 25.33 -18.06 -8.21
C ALA A 263 26.68 -18.63 -7.72
N GLU A 264 26.77 -19.01 -6.44
CA GLU A 264 27.95 -19.66 -5.87
C GLU A 264 28.22 -21.04 -6.47
N LYS A 265 27.17 -21.84 -6.68
CA LYS A 265 27.30 -23.15 -7.35
C LYS A 265 27.76 -23.00 -8.79
N MET A 266 27.29 -21.99 -9.52
CA MET A 266 27.74 -21.75 -10.90
C MET A 266 29.21 -21.31 -10.95
N ALA A 267 29.63 -20.41 -10.06
CA ALA A 267 31.02 -19.94 -10.01
C ALA A 267 32.03 -21.01 -9.59
N ALA A 268 31.59 -22.08 -8.92
CA ALA A 268 32.44 -23.21 -8.53
C ALA A 268 32.63 -24.26 -9.66
N VAL A 269 31.90 -24.13 -10.77
CA VAL A 269 31.95 -25.05 -11.92
C VAL A 269 32.82 -24.50 -13.07
N ASP A 270 33.17 -23.22 -13.02
CA ASP A 270 34.08 -22.52 -13.95
C ASP A 270 35.53 -22.48 -13.42
#